data_AF-A0A0C2N5R0-F1
#
_entry.id   AF-A0A0C2N5R0-F1
#
_cell.length_a   1.000
_cell.length_b   1.000
_cell.length_c   1.000
_cell.angle_alpha   90.00
_cell.angle_beta   90.00
_cell.angle_gamma   90.00
#
_symmetry.space_group_name_H-M   'P 1'
#
loop_
_entity.id
_entity.type
_entity.pdbx_description
1 polymer ?
#
loop_
_entity_poly.entity_id
_entity_poly.type
_entity_poly.pdbx_seq_one_letter_code
_entity_poly.pdbx_strand_id
1 'polypeptide(L)'
;MDIEDVVTKAKCYQQCPYYACRNASNFAQLVILPYQYLLSEEARNSMSIELENSIVIIDEAHNLINTLESSNSCKIFQNQLMSVKSCVDKFLQTRETDYEVIAKTSQLKMICDSLLTFLPSKECVSVSEFISRFHLENINIVKLDEFCKNFQFVTSLIKYFSKIQTNGSPQCIYTFINIISCLRNSSPSDKLIVDSNNSITFFCLDSAAKFRKLTTGCRSIIIVGGTLEPLSEFQDFFQAAHFDISKIYTFSFDHIVPSKNLLSLVMKTGPSERELTWSFLNKDDEIMISELCRMLFNIYTFIPAGLICFYPSYKMLAKFVEVLKTSGLFSKINQNKKVQNF
;
A
#
# COMPACT_ATOMS: atom_id res chain seq x y z
N MET A 1 -21.43 -6.87 17.48
CA MET A 1 -21.31 -8.26 17.01
C MET A 1 -19.99 -8.31 16.29
N ASP A 2 -19.04 -9.06 16.82
CA ASP A 2 -17.73 -9.20 16.20
C ASP A 2 -17.78 -10.26 15.06
N ILE A 3 -16.64 -10.53 14.44
CA ILE A 3 -16.57 -11.43 13.28
C ILE A 3 -16.91 -12.87 13.73
N GLU A 4 -16.46 -13.25 14.91
CA GLU A 4 -16.63 -14.56 15.54
C GLU A 4 -18.12 -14.83 15.83
N ASP A 5 -18.82 -13.84 16.38
CA ASP A 5 -20.26 -13.87 16.60
C ASP A 5 -21.04 -14.02 15.29
N VAL A 6 -20.66 -13.25 14.26
CA VAL A 6 -21.28 -13.31 12.93
C VAL A 6 -21.14 -14.72 12.37
N VAL A 7 -19.92 -15.27 12.37
CA VAL A 7 -19.65 -16.61 11.85
C VAL A 7 -20.47 -17.65 12.61
N THR A 8 -20.56 -17.52 13.93
CA THR A 8 -21.32 -18.45 14.77
C THR A 8 -22.81 -18.41 14.46
N LYS A 9 -23.41 -17.23 14.39
CA LYS A 9 -24.84 -17.09 14.02
C LYS A 9 -25.11 -17.54 12.58
N ALA A 10 -24.26 -17.16 11.64
CA ALA A 10 -24.41 -17.54 10.23
C ALA A 10 -24.42 -19.06 10.06
N LYS A 11 -23.61 -19.80 10.82
CA LYS A 11 -23.66 -21.28 10.87
C LYS A 11 -24.99 -21.80 11.38
N CYS A 12 -25.55 -21.23 12.45
CA CYS A 12 -26.87 -21.62 12.98
C CYS A 12 -27.99 -21.44 11.94
N TYR A 13 -27.92 -20.39 11.13
CA TYR A 13 -28.90 -20.09 10.08
C TYR A 13 -28.56 -20.71 8.71
N GLN A 14 -27.46 -21.45 8.59
CA GLN A 14 -26.95 -21.99 7.31
C GLN A 14 -26.78 -20.91 6.22
N GLN A 15 -26.36 -19.72 6.62
CA GLN A 15 -26.14 -18.58 5.73
C GLN A 15 -24.66 -18.28 5.58
N CYS A 16 -24.29 -17.62 4.47
CA CYS A 16 -22.93 -17.14 4.28
C CYS A 16 -22.70 -15.87 5.14
N PRO A 17 -21.74 -15.86 6.08
CA PRO A 17 -21.50 -14.71 6.95
C PRO A 17 -21.08 -13.46 6.17
N TYR A 18 -20.33 -13.62 5.07
CA TYR A 18 -19.90 -12.52 4.20
C TYR A 18 -21.09 -11.77 3.60
N TYR A 19 -22.01 -12.48 2.92
CA TYR A 19 -23.19 -11.87 2.32
C TYR A 19 -24.17 -11.34 3.38
N ALA A 20 -24.26 -12.01 4.54
CA ALA A 20 -25.05 -11.53 5.65
C ALA A 20 -24.54 -10.17 6.17
N CYS A 21 -23.22 -10.03 6.41
CA CYS A 21 -22.62 -8.75 6.80
C CYS A 21 -22.80 -7.66 5.74
N ARG A 22 -22.60 -8.00 4.45
CA ARG A 22 -22.77 -7.05 3.35
C ARG A 22 -24.21 -6.52 3.25
N ASN A 23 -25.21 -7.35 3.52
CA ASN A 23 -26.60 -6.88 3.52
C ASN A 23 -26.93 -6.10 4.81
N ALA A 24 -26.33 -6.48 5.94
CA ALA A 24 -26.54 -5.84 7.22
C ALA A 24 -25.87 -4.46 7.34
N SER A 25 -24.80 -4.19 6.59
CA SER A 25 -24.08 -2.90 6.62
C SER A 25 -24.99 -1.71 6.33
N ASN A 26 -25.96 -1.87 5.41
CA ASN A 26 -26.94 -0.84 5.07
C ASN A 26 -27.84 -0.42 6.24
N PHE A 27 -27.99 -1.28 7.25
CA PHE A 27 -28.80 -1.01 8.45
C PHE A 27 -27.93 -0.73 9.68
N ALA A 28 -26.61 -0.81 9.54
CA ALA A 28 -25.69 -0.65 10.66
C ALA A 28 -25.46 0.84 10.97
N GLN A 29 -25.45 1.16 12.27
CA GLN A 29 -25.07 2.50 12.76
C GLN A 29 -23.56 2.66 12.89
N LEU A 30 -22.84 1.53 13.00
CA LEU A 30 -21.39 1.47 13.12
C LEU A 30 -20.89 0.33 12.22
N VAL A 31 -19.99 0.68 11.29
CA VAL A 31 -19.29 -0.27 10.44
C VAL A 31 -17.80 -0.18 10.73
N ILE A 32 -17.22 -1.30 11.15
CA ILE A 32 -15.78 -1.42 11.39
C ILE A 32 -15.18 -2.15 10.19
N LEU A 33 -14.21 -1.52 9.53
CA LEU A 33 -13.51 -2.08 8.39
C LEU A 33 -12.03 -1.65 8.39
N PRO A 34 -11.13 -2.42 7.76
CA PRO A 34 -9.78 -1.96 7.50
C PRO A 34 -9.83 -0.67 6.67
N TYR A 35 -9.08 0.36 7.05
CA TYR A 35 -9.18 1.65 6.33
C TYR A 35 -8.71 1.55 4.88
N GLN A 36 -7.93 0.52 4.47
CA GLN A 36 -7.64 0.31 3.03
C GLN A 36 -8.92 0.10 2.20
N TYR A 37 -9.94 -0.54 2.79
CA TYR A 37 -11.23 -0.73 2.14
C TYR A 37 -12.00 0.58 2.06
N LEU A 38 -11.85 1.45 3.07
CA LEU A 38 -12.41 2.80 3.05
C LEU A 38 -11.76 3.65 1.94
N LEU A 39 -10.45 3.48 1.72
CA LEU A 39 -9.66 4.27 0.77
C LEU A 39 -9.85 3.87 -0.70
N SER A 40 -10.29 2.63 -0.97
CA SER A 40 -10.59 2.16 -2.33
C SER A 40 -12.08 2.26 -2.62
N GLU A 41 -12.43 3.03 -3.66
CA GLU A 41 -13.82 3.16 -4.12
C GLU A 41 -14.40 1.80 -4.56
N GLU A 42 -13.60 0.99 -5.26
CA GLU A 42 -13.98 -0.36 -5.68
C GLU A 42 -14.30 -1.27 -4.49
N ALA A 43 -13.46 -1.25 -3.45
CA ALA A 43 -13.67 -2.06 -2.26
C ALA A 43 -14.96 -1.66 -1.52
N ARG A 44 -15.21 -0.35 -1.36
CA ARG A 44 -16.47 0.13 -0.75
C ARG A 44 -17.70 -0.25 -1.54
N ASN A 45 -17.67 -0.07 -2.86
CA ASN A 45 -18.79 -0.41 -3.73
C ASN A 45 -19.09 -1.91 -3.67
N SER A 46 -18.06 -2.76 -3.53
CA SER A 46 -18.22 -4.20 -3.35
C SER A 46 -18.90 -4.57 -2.01
N MET A 47 -18.78 -3.72 -1.00
CA MET A 47 -19.40 -3.88 0.33
C MET A 47 -20.66 -3.05 0.52
N SER A 48 -21.10 -2.32 -0.51
CA SER A 48 -22.24 -1.40 -0.45
C SER A 48 -22.10 -0.36 0.68
N ILE A 49 -20.89 0.16 0.89
CA ILE A 49 -20.63 1.18 1.92
C ILE A 49 -20.70 2.57 1.29
N GLU A 50 -21.68 3.35 1.70
CA GLU A 50 -21.84 4.77 1.34
C GLU A 50 -21.30 5.66 2.46
N LEU A 51 -20.62 6.74 2.09
CA LEU A 51 -20.05 7.69 3.05
C LEU A 51 -20.87 8.98 3.22
N GLU A 52 -21.93 9.14 2.45
CA GLU A 52 -22.77 10.33 2.51
C GLU A 52 -23.41 10.48 3.90
N ASN A 53 -23.31 11.68 4.47
CA ASN A 53 -23.77 12.02 5.81
C ASN A 53 -23.19 11.13 6.94
N SER A 54 -22.06 10.45 6.69
CA SER A 54 -21.39 9.60 7.68
C SER A 54 -20.32 10.36 8.48
N ILE A 55 -19.97 9.83 9.65
CA ILE A 55 -18.78 10.25 10.41
C ILE A 55 -17.72 9.18 10.17
N VAL A 56 -16.61 9.59 9.57
CA VAL A 56 -15.49 8.69 9.27
C VAL A 56 -14.43 8.83 10.37
N ILE A 57 -14.08 7.72 11.00
CA ILE A 57 -13.02 7.67 12.01
C ILE A 57 -11.89 6.79 11.46
N ILE A 58 -10.70 7.36 11.31
CA ILE A 58 -9.49 6.64 10.91
C ILE A 58 -8.61 6.51 12.15
N ASP A 59 -8.52 5.30 12.67
CA ASP A 59 -7.67 4.95 13.81
C ASP A 59 -6.26 4.53 13.33
N GLU A 60 -5.26 4.78 14.17
CA GLU A 60 -3.83 4.60 13.86
C GLU A 60 -3.40 5.17 12.50
N ALA A 61 -3.83 6.40 12.22
CA ALA A 61 -3.71 7.03 10.91
C ALA A 61 -2.29 7.45 10.49
N HIS A 62 -1.24 7.09 11.23
CA HIS A 62 0.14 7.49 10.94
C HIS A 62 0.61 7.00 9.55
N ASN A 63 -0.04 5.98 8.97
CA ASN A 63 0.22 5.49 7.61
C ASN A 63 -0.84 5.92 6.58
N LEU A 64 -1.76 6.82 6.92
CA LEU A 64 -2.88 7.20 6.05
C LEU A 64 -2.41 7.73 4.69
N ILE A 65 -1.50 8.71 4.70
CA ILE A 65 -0.99 9.37 3.48
C ILE A 65 -0.25 8.35 2.61
N ASN A 66 0.68 7.59 3.19
CA ASN A 66 1.42 6.53 2.48
C ASN A 66 0.49 5.46 1.88
N THR A 67 -0.59 5.11 2.59
CA THR A 67 -1.57 4.12 2.11
C THR A 67 -2.43 4.69 0.98
N LEU A 68 -2.79 5.96 1.04
CA LEU A 68 -3.47 6.66 -0.05
C LEU A 68 -2.60 6.72 -1.31
N GLU A 69 -1.32 7.05 -1.17
CA GLU A 69 -0.39 7.09 -2.29
C GLU A 69 -0.20 5.70 -2.91
N SER A 70 0.06 4.69 -2.07
CA SER A 70 0.29 3.31 -2.54
C SER A 70 -0.95 2.64 -3.12
N SER A 71 -2.15 2.91 -2.58
CA SER A 71 -3.42 2.38 -3.12
C SER A 71 -3.79 2.97 -4.47
N ASN A 72 -3.37 4.21 -4.74
CA ASN A 72 -3.59 4.90 -6.01
C ASN A 72 -2.38 4.84 -6.95
N SER A 73 -1.34 4.11 -6.57
CA SER A 73 -0.16 3.82 -7.38
C SER A 73 -0.18 2.36 -7.82
N CYS A 74 0.43 2.06 -8.96
CA CYS A 74 0.51 0.68 -9.42
C CYS A 74 1.82 0.43 -10.17
N LYS A 75 2.33 -0.80 -10.06
CA LYS A 75 3.57 -1.23 -10.71
C LYS A 75 3.30 -2.48 -11.54
N ILE A 76 3.77 -2.47 -12.79
CA ILE A 76 3.70 -3.62 -13.69
C ILE A 76 5.09 -3.90 -14.28
N PHE A 77 5.46 -5.17 -14.34
CA PHE A 77 6.71 -5.61 -14.92
C PHE A 77 6.56 -5.92 -16.42
N GLN A 78 7.67 -5.82 -17.17
CA GLN A 78 7.68 -6.12 -18.61
C GLN A 78 7.14 -7.51 -18.95
N ASN A 79 7.52 -8.53 -18.19
CA ASN A 79 7.04 -9.91 -18.39
C ASN A 79 5.50 -10.03 -18.20
N GLN A 80 4.94 -9.29 -17.25
CA GLN A 80 3.49 -9.20 -17.02
C GLN A 80 2.80 -8.50 -18.19
N LEU A 81 3.31 -7.35 -18.66
CA LEU A 81 2.78 -6.64 -19.83
C LEU A 81 2.84 -7.49 -21.10
N MET A 82 3.96 -8.19 -21.35
CA MET A 82 4.08 -9.10 -22.50
C MET A 82 3.06 -10.24 -22.45
N SER A 83 2.75 -10.73 -21.25
CA SER A 83 1.74 -11.76 -21.03
C SER A 83 0.33 -11.24 -21.30
N VAL A 84 0.03 -10.02 -20.84
CA VAL A 84 -1.22 -9.32 -21.12
C VAL A 84 -1.37 -9.07 -22.63
N LYS A 85 -0.34 -8.55 -23.30
CA LYS A 85 -0.34 -8.34 -24.75
C LYS A 85 -0.67 -9.61 -25.51
N SER A 86 0.02 -10.71 -25.21
CA SER A 86 -0.23 -12.01 -25.86
C SER A 86 -1.66 -12.49 -25.67
N CYS A 87 -2.24 -12.26 -24.47
CA CYS A 87 -3.63 -12.60 -24.18
C CYS A 87 -4.60 -11.73 -24.98
N VAL A 88 -4.41 -10.41 -24.98
CA VAL A 88 -5.27 -9.45 -25.69
C VAL A 88 -5.21 -9.66 -27.21
N ASP A 89 -4.01 -9.87 -27.76
CA ASP A 89 -3.79 -10.17 -29.18
C ASP A 89 -4.59 -11.40 -29.63
N LYS A 90 -4.53 -12.48 -28.84
CA LYS A 90 -5.27 -13.71 -29.14
C LYS A 90 -6.77 -13.55 -28.93
N PHE A 91 -7.17 -12.81 -27.90
CA PHE A 91 -8.58 -12.53 -27.63
C PHE A 91 -9.23 -11.78 -28.81
N LEU A 92 -8.53 -10.83 -29.41
CA LEU A 92 -8.97 -10.11 -30.61
C LEU A 92 -9.01 -10.99 -31.88
N GLN A 93 -8.21 -12.05 -31.95
CA GLN A 93 -8.25 -13.02 -33.05
C GLN A 93 -9.42 -13.99 -32.93
N THR A 94 -9.97 -14.18 -31.72
CA THR A 94 -11.20 -14.95 -31.54
C THR A 94 -12.38 -14.21 -32.16
N ARG A 95 -13.23 -14.94 -32.89
CA ARG A 95 -14.44 -14.42 -33.52
C ARG A 95 -15.54 -14.13 -32.48
N GLU A 96 -15.27 -13.23 -31.53
CA GLU A 96 -16.36 -12.60 -30.78
C GLU A 96 -17.14 -11.71 -31.74
N THR A 97 -18.47 -11.71 -31.64
CA THR A 97 -19.36 -11.00 -32.57
C THR A 97 -19.71 -9.59 -32.11
N ASP A 98 -19.37 -9.24 -30.86
CA ASP A 98 -19.71 -7.94 -30.29
C ASP A 98 -18.66 -6.89 -30.67
N TYR A 99 -19.08 -5.97 -31.55
CA TYR A 99 -18.25 -4.87 -32.02
C TYR A 99 -17.74 -3.98 -30.87
N GLU A 100 -18.53 -3.79 -29.82
CA GLU A 100 -18.12 -2.98 -28.67
C GLU A 100 -16.96 -3.63 -27.92
N VAL A 101 -17.04 -4.93 -27.67
CA VAL A 101 -15.99 -5.69 -26.99
C VAL A 101 -14.69 -5.67 -27.79
N ILE A 102 -14.77 -5.84 -29.11
CA ILE A 102 -13.59 -5.77 -29.99
C ILE A 102 -12.98 -4.37 -29.96
N ALA A 103 -13.80 -3.32 -30.06
CA ALA A 103 -13.33 -1.94 -30.05
C ALA A 103 -12.62 -1.59 -28.73
N LYS A 104 -13.22 -1.96 -27.58
CA LYS A 104 -12.63 -1.75 -26.26
C LYS A 104 -11.37 -2.57 -26.04
N THR A 105 -11.38 -3.83 -26.46
CA THR A 105 -10.19 -4.69 -26.36
C THR A 105 -9.05 -4.19 -27.26
N SER A 106 -9.37 -3.62 -28.42
CA SER A 106 -8.37 -2.96 -29.29
C SER A 106 -7.77 -1.71 -28.63
N GLN A 107 -8.57 -0.93 -27.91
CA GLN A 107 -8.06 0.20 -27.10
C GLN A 107 -7.13 -0.28 -25.98
N LEU A 108 -7.48 -1.37 -25.28
CA LEU A 108 -6.59 -1.98 -24.29
C LEU A 108 -5.27 -2.44 -24.90
N LYS A 109 -5.31 -3.05 -26.09
CA LYS A 109 -4.11 -3.43 -26.84
C LYS A 109 -3.24 -2.22 -27.12
N MET A 110 -3.81 -1.11 -27.62
CA MET A 110 -3.06 0.11 -27.89
C MET A 110 -2.32 0.61 -26.66
N ILE A 111 -3.00 0.69 -25.51
CA ILE A 111 -2.36 1.13 -24.25
C ILE A 111 -1.26 0.16 -23.82
N CYS A 112 -1.50 -1.15 -23.93
CA CYS A 112 -0.50 -2.17 -23.61
C CYS A 112 0.75 -2.06 -24.50
N ASP A 113 0.55 -1.83 -25.81
CA ASP A 113 1.64 -1.62 -26.77
C ASP A 113 2.41 -0.35 -26.45
N SER A 114 1.74 0.77 -26.16
CA SER A 114 2.36 2.03 -25.75
C SER A 114 3.23 1.88 -24.50
N LEU A 115 2.74 1.17 -23.47
CA LEU A 115 3.50 0.89 -22.26
C LEU A 115 4.74 0.02 -22.56
N LEU A 116 4.62 -0.98 -23.44
CA LEU A 116 5.75 -1.81 -23.86
C LEU A 116 6.80 -1.02 -24.64
N THR A 117 6.38 -0.10 -25.50
CA THR A 117 7.27 0.82 -26.24
C THR A 117 7.89 1.87 -25.32
N PHE A 118 7.25 2.22 -24.21
CA PHE A 118 7.77 3.16 -23.23
C PHE A 118 8.85 2.57 -22.32
N LEU A 119 8.77 1.28 -21.98
CA LEU A 119 9.73 0.58 -21.10
C LEU A 119 11.23 0.77 -21.43
N PRO A 120 11.69 0.80 -22.69
CA PRO A 120 13.10 1.00 -23.00
C PRO A 120 13.61 2.41 -22.70
N SER A 121 12.73 3.40 -22.54
CA SER A 121 13.11 4.81 -22.36
C SER A 121 13.89 5.06 -21.06
N LYS A 122 13.58 4.31 -19.99
CA LYS A 122 14.10 4.56 -18.62
C LYS A 122 13.86 6.00 -18.14
N GLU A 123 12.78 6.61 -18.61
CA GLU A 123 12.41 7.99 -18.32
C GLU A 123 11.33 8.07 -17.23
N CYS A 124 11.18 9.28 -16.70
CA CYS A 124 10.09 9.68 -15.82
C CYS A 124 9.32 10.79 -16.53
N VAL A 125 8.05 10.53 -16.87
CA VAL A 125 7.19 11.46 -17.62
C VAL A 125 5.88 11.69 -16.89
N SER A 126 5.22 12.82 -17.15
CA SER A 126 3.85 13.03 -16.68
C SER A 126 2.87 12.14 -17.43
N VAL A 127 1.72 11.83 -16.82
CA VAL A 127 0.67 11.04 -17.49
C VAL A 127 0.17 11.75 -18.75
N SER A 128 0.01 13.08 -18.72
CA SER A 128 -0.43 13.87 -19.88
C SER A 128 0.57 13.80 -21.04
N GLU A 129 1.87 13.86 -20.73
CA GLU A 129 2.93 13.71 -21.74
C GLU A 129 2.93 12.30 -22.35
N PHE A 130 2.77 11.25 -21.54
CA PHE A 130 2.66 9.88 -22.04
C PHE A 130 1.47 9.71 -22.99
N ILE A 131 0.29 10.22 -22.62
CA ILE A 131 -0.92 10.16 -23.45
C ILE A 131 -0.67 10.83 -24.80
N SER A 132 -0.02 12.00 -24.80
CA SER A 132 0.25 12.73 -26.04
C SER A 132 1.34 12.07 -26.91
N ARG A 133 2.41 11.59 -26.28
CA ARG A 133 3.53 10.91 -26.97
C ARG A 133 3.11 9.66 -27.73
N PHE A 134 2.11 8.94 -27.22
CA PHE A 134 1.60 7.72 -27.83
C PHE A 134 0.26 7.88 -28.55
N HIS A 135 -0.20 9.12 -28.75
CA HIS A 135 -1.44 9.46 -29.46
C HIS A 135 -2.70 8.77 -28.89
N LEU A 136 -2.79 8.70 -27.55
CA LEU A 136 -3.89 8.06 -26.84
C LEU A 136 -5.06 9.02 -26.56
N GLU A 137 -5.04 10.26 -27.07
CA GLU A 137 -6.06 11.28 -26.77
C GLU A 137 -7.47 10.88 -27.26
N ASN A 138 -7.53 10.06 -28.31
CA ASN A 138 -8.79 9.59 -28.89
C ASN A 138 -9.43 8.44 -28.10
N ILE A 139 -8.72 7.86 -27.13
CA ILE A 139 -9.26 6.80 -26.29
C ILE A 139 -10.06 7.43 -25.15
N ASN A 140 -11.35 7.12 -25.09
CA ASN A 140 -12.16 7.48 -23.93
C ASN A 140 -11.83 6.54 -22.75
N ILE A 141 -10.80 6.90 -21.97
CA ILE A 141 -10.31 6.12 -20.83
C ILE A 141 -11.40 5.92 -19.77
N VAL A 142 -12.31 6.88 -19.58
CA VAL A 142 -13.43 6.76 -18.63
C VAL A 142 -14.34 5.58 -19.00
N LYS A 143 -14.81 5.54 -20.24
CA LYS A 143 -15.63 4.41 -20.73
C LYS A 143 -14.84 3.10 -20.78
N LEU A 144 -13.53 3.16 -20.95
CA LEU A 144 -12.67 1.97 -20.98
C LEU A 144 -12.50 1.36 -19.57
N ASP A 145 -12.30 2.19 -18.55
CA ASP A 145 -12.28 1.77 -17.14
C ASP A 145 -13.62 1.17 -16.72
N GLU A 146 -14.74 1.82 -17.07
CA GLU A 146 -16.08 1.29 -16.81
C GLU A 146 -16.30 -0.08 -17.45
N PHE A 147 -15.83 -0.26 -18.69
CA PHE A 147 -15.86 -1.55 -19.37
C PHE A 147 -15.00 -2.60 -18.65
N CYS A 148 -13.80 -2.23 -18.19
CA CYS A 148 -12.93 -3.12 -17.43
C CYS A 148 -13.48 -3.47 -16.05
N LYS A 149 -14.42 -2.70 -15.51
CA LYS A 149 -15.14 -3.02 -14.28
C LYS A 149 -16.25 -4.06 -14.49
N ASN A 150 -16.60 -4.40 -15.74
CA ASN A 150 -17.55 -5.47 -16.04
C ASN A 150 -16.93 -6.85 -15.71
N PHE A 151 -17.47 -7.49 -14.67
CA PHE A 151 -17.02 -8.79 -14.20
C PHE A 151 -17.03 -9.88 -15.29
N GLN A 152 -17.99 -9.84 -16.23
CA GLN A 152 -18.09 -10.85 -17.28
C GLN A 152 -16.92 -10.77 -18.26
N PHE A 153 -16.57 -9.56 -18.70
CA PHE A 153 -15.44 -9.34 -19.61
C PHE A 153 -14.12 -9.77 -18.98
N VAL A 154 -13.83 -9.29 -17.75
CA VAL A 154 -12.59 -9.63 -17.04
C VAL A 154 -12.50 -11.14 -16.79
N THR A 155 -13.60 -11.77 -16.39
CA THR A 155 -13.65 -13.23 -16.19
C THR A 155 -13.38 -13.98 -17.50
N SER A 156 -13.95 -13.54 -18.63
CA SER A 156 -13.66 -14.12 -19.94
C SER A 156 -12.19 -13.98 -20.29
N LEU A 157 -11.61 -12.78 -20.14
CA LEU A 157 -10.21 -12.52 -20.44
C LEU A 157 -9.27 -13.37 -19.56
N ILE A 158 -9.58 -13.53 -18.27
CA ILE A 158 -8.84 -14.43 -17.36
C ILE A 158 -8.97 -15.89 -17.78
N LYS A 159 -10.18 -16.36 -18.13
CA LYS A 159 -10.37 -17.74 -18.62
C LYS A 159 -9.54 -17.99 -19.88
N TYR A 160 -9.47 -17.02 -20.80
CA TYR A 160 -8.61 -17.11 -21.97
C TYR A 160 -7.12 -17.12 -21.60
N PHE A 161 -6.70 -16.26 -20.68
CA PHE A 161 -5.33 -16.22 -20.18
C PHE A 161 -4.88 -17.56 -19.62
N SER A 162 -5.69 -18.17 -18.74
CA SER A 162 -5.39 -19.48 -18.16
C SER A 162 -5.34 -20.62 -19.19
N LYS A 163 -6.04 -20.49 -20.33
CA LYS A 163 -5.92 -21.45 -21.44
C LYS A 163 -4.62 -21.28 -22.22
N ILE A 164 -4.10 -20.06 -22.30
CA ILE A 164 -2.95 -19.71 -23.15
C ILE A 164 -1.62 -19.85 -22.40
N GLN A 165 -1.59 -19.47 -21.12
CA GLN A 165 -0.39 -19.51 -20.29
C GLN A 165 -0.57 -20.50 -19.15
N THR A 166 0.21 -21.58 -19.17
CA THR A 166 0.20 -22.61 -18.11
C THR A 166 0.93 -22.15 -16.84
N ASN A 167 1.88 -21.23 -16.96
CA ASN A 167 2.73 -20.75 -15.86
C ASN A 167 2.57 -19.25 -15.53
N GLY A 168 1.71 -18.53 -16.27
CA GLY A 168 1.45 -17.11 -16.04
C GLY A 168 0.46 -16.91 -14.89
N SER A 169 0.67 -15.89 -14.05
CA SER A 169 -0.30 -15.53 -13.02
C SER A 169 -1.40 -14.64 -13.62
N PRO A 170 -2.69 -14.99 -13.50
CA PRO A 170 -3.81 -14.13 -13.91
C PRO A 170 -3.79 -12.75 -13.23
N GLN A 171 -3.03 -12.59 -12.14
CA GLN A 171 -2.87 -11.32 -11.45
C GLN A 171 -2.36 -10.20 -12.36
N CYS A 172 -1.58 -10.51 -13.40
CA CYS A 172 -1.09 -9.48 -14.33
C CYS A 172 -2.23 -8.75 -15.07
N ILE A 173 -3.37 -9.42 -15.31
CA ILE A 173 -4.55 -8.79 -15.91
C ILE A 173 -5.14 -7.76 -14.96
N TYR A 174 -5.31 -8.11 -13.68
CA TYR A 174 -5.79 -7.17 -12.67
C TYR A 174 -4.82 -6.00 -12.49
N THR A 175 -3.51 -6.25 -12.48
CA THR A 175 -2.50 -5.17 -12.43
C THR A 175 -2.60 -4.25 -13.64
N PHE A 176 -2.80 -4.80 -14.85
CA PHE A 176 -2.97 -4.00 -16.06
C PHE A 176 -4.28 -3.19 -16.06
N ILE A 177 -5.38 -3.79 -15.64
CA ILE A 177 -6.66 -3.08 -15.47
C ILE A 177 -6.51 -1.95 -14.44
N ASN A 178 -5.78 -2.19 -13.34
CA ASN A 178 -5.53 -1.15 -12.34
C ASN A 178 -4.73 0.03 -12.92
N ILE A 179 -3.83 -0.22 -13.88
CA ILE A 179 -3.17 0.88 -14.63
C ILE A 179 -4.21 1.72 -15.38
N ILE A 180 -5.20 1.10 -16.02
CA ILE A 180 -6.27 1.84 -16.70
C ILE A 180 -7.07 2.68 -15.71
N SER A 181 -7.39 2.14 -14.53
CA SER A 181 -8.06 2.88 -13.46
C SER A 181 -7.19 4.04 -12.93
N CYS A 182 -5.87 3.84 -12.83
CA CYS A 182 -4.92 4.89 -12.45
C CYS A 182 -4.84 5.99 -13.51
N LEU A 183 -4.79 5.63 -14.81
CA LEU A 183 -4.83 6.58 -15.93
C LEU A 183 -6.14 7.38 -15.98
N ARG A 184 -7.28 6.76 -15.62
CA ARG A 184 -8.56 7.47 -15.51
C ARG A 184 -8.54 8.53 -14.41
N ASN A 185 -8.00 8.16 -13.25
CA ASN A 185 -8.00 8.99 -12.05
C ASN A 185 -6.71 9.81 -11.89
N SER A 186 -5.93 9.96 -12.97
CA SER A 186 -4.63 10.64 -12.91
C SER A 186 -4.78 12.14 -12.75
N SER A 187 -3.97 12.73 -11.89
CA SER A 187 -3.74 14.17 -11.85
C SER A 187 -2.67 14.58 -12.88
N PRO A 188 -2.58 15.86 -13.29
CA PRO A 188 -1.48 16.37 -14.12
C PRO A 188 -0.10 16.19 -13.48
N SER A 189 -0.05 16.15 -12.15
CA SER A 189 1.16 15.90 -11.38
C SER A 189 1.57 14.44 -11.32
N ASP A 190 0.65 13.48 -11.55
CA ASP A 190 0.96 12.06 -11.49
C ASP A 190 1.99 11.67 -12.57
N LYS A 191 2.84 10.70 -12.24
CA LYS A 191 4.00 10.34 -13.07
C LYS A 191 4.01 8.87 -13.44
N LEU A 192 4.51 8.58 -14.63
CA LEU A 192 4.91 7.25 -15.06
C LEU A 192 6.42 7.16 -15.01
N ILE A 193 6.93 6.20 -14.24
CA ILE A 193 8.36 6.00 -13.98
C ILE A 193 8.75 4.62 -14.49
N VAL A 194 9.75 4.58 -15.36
CA VAL A 194 10.41 3.33 -15.76
C VAL A 194 11.59 3.06 -14.83
N ASP A 195 11.51 1.95 -14.11
CA ASP A 195 12.55 1.48 -13.19
C ASP A 195 13.65 0.68 -13.94
N SER A 196 14.84 0.56 -13.35
CA SER A 196 15.97 -0.20 -13.92
C SER A 196 15.66 -1.69 -14.10
N ASN A 197 14.67 -2.21 -13.39
CA ASN A 197 14.23 -3.61 -13.42
C ASN A 197 13.17 -3.90 -14.50
N ASN A 198 13.10 -3.08 -15.56
CA ASN A 198 12.12 -3.19 -16.65
C ASN A 198 10.67 -3.26 -16.14
N SER A 199 10.30 -2.29 -15.30
CA SER A 199 8.93 -2.14 -14.81
C SER A 199 8.47 -0.70 -14.93
N ILE A 200 7.18 -0.51 -15.21
CA ILE A 200 6.54 0.80 -15.17
C ILE A 200 5.81 0.93 -13.84
N THR A 201 6.04 2.04 -13.16
CA THR A 201 5.30 2.43 -11.96
C THR A 201 4.51 3.69 -12.28
N PHE A 202 3.19 3.62 -12.17
CA PHE A 202 2.35 4.79 -12.03
C PHE A 202 2.44 5.25 -10.58
N PHE A 203 2.88 6.50 -10.39
CA PHE A 203 3.04 7.10 -9.08
C PHE A 203 2.02 8.24 -8.91
N CYS A 204 1.11 8.06 -7.96
CA CYS A 204 0.14 9.07 -7.56
C CYS A 204 0.84 10.14 -6.71
N LEU A 205 0.95 11.36 -7.24
CA LEU A 205 1.53 12.50 -6.53
C LEU A 205 0.48 13.39 -5.89
N ASP A 206 -0.78 13.32 -6.34
CA ASP A 206 -1.90 14.08 -5.77
C ASP A 206 -2.86 13.17 -5.00
N SER A 207 -2.36 12.57 -3.92
CA SER A 207 -3.15 11.74 -3.00
C SER A 207 -4.19 12.56 -2.22
N ALA A 208 -3.92 13.85 -2.01
CA ALA A 208 -4.76 14.78 -1.29
C ALA A 208 -6.08 15.06 -2.02
N ALA A 209 -6.05 15.37 -3.33
CA ALA A 209 -7.27 15.55 -4.11
C ALA A 209 -8.12 14.27 -4.16
N LYS A 210 -7.49 13.10 -4.23
CA LYS A 210 -8.19 11.81 -4.17
C LYS A 210 -8.88 11.61 -2.82
N PHE A 211 -8.21 11.92 -1.72
CA PHE A 211 -8.81 11.89 -0.39
C PHE A 211 -9.97 12.88 -0.24
N ARG A 212 -9.87 14.07 -0.83
CA ARG A 212 -10.96 15.04 -0.85
C ARG A 212 -12.19 14.50 -1.56
N LYS A 213 -12.01 13.96 -2.77
CA LYS A 213 -13.10 13.32 -3.52
C LYS A 213 -13.71 12.16 -2.72
N LEU A 214 -12.87 11.38 -2.08
CA LEU A 214 -13.26 10.22 -1.29
C LEU A 214 -14.15 10.57 -0.10
N THR A 215 -13.86 11.69 0.55
CA THR A 215 -14.54 12.15 1.76
C THR A 215 -15.60 13.22 1.50
N THR A 216 -15.87 13.50 0.22
CA THR A 216 -16.96 14.37 -0.19
C THR A 216 -18.28 13.75 0.24
N GLY A 217 -19.11 14.52 0.94
CA GLY A 217 -20.39 14.05 1.49
C GLY A 217 -20.30 13.54 2.93
N CYS A 218 -19.11 13.27 3.47
CA CYS A 218 -18.96 12.96 4.89
C CYS A 218 -19.33 14.17 5.76
N ARG A 219 -19.98 13.92 6.90
CA ARG A 219 -20.32 14.94 7.89
C ARG A 219 -19.10 15.41 8.66
N SER A 220 -18.23 14.49 9.07
CA SER A 220 -16.93 14.80 9.65
C SER A 220 -15.94 13.68 9.43
N ILE A 221 -14.66 14.03 9.51
CA ILE A 221 -13.53 13.09 9.47
C ILE A 221 -12.79 13.28 10.78
N ILE A 222 -12.55 12.19 11.51
CA ILE A 222 -11.80 12.16 12.75
C ILE A 222 -10.59 11.28 12.51
N ILE A 223 -9.42 11.82 12.80
CA ILE A 223 -8.15 11.12 12.65
C ILE A 223 -7.55 10.94 14.03
N VAL A 224 -7.25 9.68 14.35
CA VAL A 224 -6.76 9.26 15.66
C VAL A 224 -5.48 8.45 15.45
N GLY A 225 -4.52 8.64 16.36
CA GLY A 225 -3.29 7.86 16.38
C GLY A 225 -2.36 8.32 17.50
N GLY A 226 -1.64 7.37 18.10
CA GLY A 226 -0.69 7.67 19.18
C GLY A 226 0.62 8.32 18.72
N THR A 227 0.91 8.27 17.41
CA THR A 227 2.21 8.69 16.82
C THR A 227 2.01 9.59 15.59
N LEU A 228 1.06 10.53 15.64
CA LEU A 228 0.75 11.43 14.52
C LEU A 228 1.70 12.65 14.42
N GLU A 229 2.71 12.73 15.26
CA GLU A 229 3.69 13.82 15.19
C GLU A 229 4.74 13.57 14.10
N PRO A 230 5.13 14.61 13.32
CA PRO A 230 4.67 16.00 13.42
C PRO A 230 3.32 16.23 12.73
N LEU A 231 2.40 16.91 13.43
CA LEU A 231 1.05 17.21 12.93
C LEU A 231 1.03 18.15 11.70
N SER A 232 2.15 18.82 11.41
CA SER A 232 2.30 19.68 10.23
C SER A 232 2.10 18.91 8.92
N GLU A 233 2.54 17.65 8.85
CA GLU A 233 2.37 16.83 7.63
C GLU A 233 0.88 16.62 7.30
N PHE A 234 0.06 16.39 8.33
CA PHE A 234 -1.39 16.29 8.16
C PHE A 234 -2.03 17.63 7.79
N GLN A 235 -1.57 18.74 8.39
CA GLN A 235 -2.08 20.07 8.05
C GLN A 235 -1.82 20.42 6.59
N ASP A 236 -0.58 20.20 6.11
CA ASP A 236 -0.19 20.40 4.72
C ASP A 236 -1.01 19.51 3.78
N PHE A 237 -1.20 18.24 4.16
CA PHE A 237 -2.03 17.30 3.41
C PHE A 237 -3.50 17.75 3.30
N PHE A 238 -4.13 18.20 4.39
CA PHE A 238 -5.51 18.68 4.35
C PHE A 238 -5.65 20.00 3.59
N GLN A 239 -4.64 20.87 3.68
CA GLN A 239 -4.61 22.09 2.88
C GLN A 239 -4.50 21.77 1.39
N ALA A 240 -3.65 20.83 1.00
CA ALA A 240 -3.55 20.33 -0.37
C ALA A 240 -4.86 19.67 -0.85
N ALA A 241 -5.57 19.00 0.05
CA ALA A 241 -6.91 18.46 -0.20
C ALA A 241 -8.02 19.53 -0.18
N HIS A 242 -7.68 20.82 -0.07
CA HIS A 242 -8.59 21.97 -0.05
C HIS A 242 -9.63 21.92 1.07
N PHE A 243 -9.26 21.38 2.24
CA PHE A 243 -10.07 21.56 3.45
C PHE A 243 -9.93 22.98 3.99
N ASP A 244 -11.02 23.47 4.58
CA ASP A 244 -11.02 24.75 5.28
C ASP A 244 -10.23 24.63 6.59
N ILE A 245 -9.06 25.25 6.62
CA ILE A 245 -8.10 25.18 7.74
C ILE A 245 -8.76 25.66 9.04
N SER A 246 -9.71 26.60 8.98
CA SER A 246 -10.42 27.12 10.16
C SER A 246 -11.30 26.08 10.85
N LYS A 247 -11.59 24.97 10.17
CA LYS A 247 -12.41 23.84 10.66
C LYS A 247 -11.57 22.62 11.03
N ILE A 248 -10.24 22.72 10.97
CA ILE A 248 -9.33 21.67 11.40
C ILE A 248 -9.03 21.89 12.87
N TYR A 249 -9.49 20.98 13.70
CA TYR A 249 -9.23 21.00 15.14
C TYR A 249 -8.24 19.90 15.48
N THR A 250 -7.19 20.25 16.21
CA THR A 250 -6.17 19.31 16.65
C THR A 250 -6.15 19.27 18.17
N PHE A 251 -6.19 18.06 18.71
CA PHE A 251 -6.11 17.81 20.14
C PHE A 251 -5.02 16.77 20.38
N SER A 252 -4.15 17.05 21.36
CA SER A 252 -3.19 16.08 21.88
C SER A 252 -3.47 15.91 23.36
N PHE A 253 -3.41 14.66 23.83
CA PHE A 253 -3.63 14.31 25.23
C PHE A 253 -2.31 13.85 25.83
N ASP A 254 -2.08 14.20 27.09
CA ASP A 254 -0.89 13.79 27.80
C ASP A 254 -0.79 12.26 27.91
N HIS A 255 0.45 11.78 28.00
CA HIS A 255 0.74 10.36 28.11
C HIS A 255 0.13 9.76 29.38
N ILE A 256 -0.63 8.67 29.23
CA ILE A 256 -1.30 8.00 30.37
C ILE A 256 -0.27 7.37 31.33
N VAL A 257 0.89 6.96 30.83
CA VAL A 257 1.95 6.38 31.67
C VAL A 257 2.73 7.50 32.35
N PRO A 258 2.84 7.51 33.69
CA PRO A 258 3.62 8.48 34.43
C PRO A 258 5.09 8.48 34.02
N SER A 259 5.73 9.65 33.98
CA SER A 259 7.15 9.79 33.59
C SER A 259 8.11 8.93 34.44
N LYS A 260 7.77 8.65 35.70
CA LYS A 260 8.55 7.76 36.57
C LYS A 260 8.63 6.30 36.07
N ASN A 261 7.71 5.89 35.21
CA ASN A 261 7.67 4.55 34.65
C ASN A 261 8.31 4.48 33.24
N LEU A 262 8.85 5.60 32.74
CA LEU A 262 9.44 5.69 31.41
C LEU A 262 10.82 6.33 31.47
N LEU A 263 11.83 5.61 30.98
CA LEU A 263 13.20 6.10 30.86
C LEU A 263 13.61 6.07 29.40
N SER A 264 13.78 7.26 28.81
CA SER A 264 14.31 7.43 27.45
C SER A 264 15.76 7.85 27.50
N LEU A 265 16.64 7.09 26.85
CA LEU A 265 18.09 7.33 26.82
C LEU A 265 18.59 7.32 25.38
N VAL A 266 19.39 8.33 25.03
CA VAL A 266 20.08 8.40 23.74
C VAL A 266 21.56 8.10 23.98
N MET A 267 22.01 6.92 23.53
CA MET A 267 23.39 6.49 23.68
C MET A 267 24.20 6.88 22.45
N LYS A 268 25.17 7.79 22.61
CA LYS A 268 26.01 8.29 21.51
C LYS A 268 27.35 7.54 21.37
N THR A 269 27.78 6.86 22.42
CA THR A 269 29.08 6.19 22.50
C THR A 269 28.94 4.76 23.01
N GLY A 270 29.81 3.89 22.52
CA GLY A 270 29.94 2.51 22.97
C GLY A 270 30.75 2.37 24.26
N PRO A 271 30.83 1.16 24.85
CA PRO A 271 31.55 0.90 26.10
C PRO A 271 33.06 1.17 26.00
N SER A 272 33.62 1.19 24.79
CA SER A 272 35.02 1.51 24.52
C SER A 272 35.20 2.99 24.11
N GLU A 273 34.25 3.87 24.47
CA GLU A 273 34.20 5.30 24.14
C GLU A 273 34.15 5.65 22.64
N ARG A 274 33.94 4.64 21.78
CA ARG A 274 33.78 4.85 20.34
C ARG A 274 32.45 5.54 20.04
N GLU A 275 32.48 6.57 19.22
CA GLU A 275 31.27 7.24 18.74
C GLU A 275 30.45 6.34 17.82
N LEU A 276 29.14 6.26 18.06
CA LEU A 276 28.19 5.45 17.29
C LEU A 276 27.50 6.32 16.25
N THR A 277 28.10 6.40 15.06
CA THR A 277 27.53 7.13 13.93
C THR A 277 26.99 6.15 12.91
N TRP A 278 25.68 6.15 12.67
CA TRP A 278 25.03 5.22 11.73
C TRP A 278 24.63 5.95 10.44
N SER A 279 25.60 6.12 9.55
CA SER A 279 25.44 6.68 8.20
C SER A 279 25.49 5.58 7.13
N PHE A 280 25.12 5.91 5.89
CA PHE A 280 25.22 4.98 4.77
C PHE A 280 26.64 4.41 4.57
N LEU A 281 27.67 5.21 4.87
CA LEU A 281 29.08 4.85 4.65
C LEU A 281 29.61 3.86 5.68
N ASN A 282 29.11 3.92 6.91
CA ASN A 282 29.67 3.20 8.05
C ASN A 282 28.69 2.23 8.72
N LYS A 283 27.46 2.08 8.18
CA LYS A 283 26.49 1.04 8.59
C LYS A 283 27.05 -0.40 8.59
N ASP A 284 28.13 -0.62 7.86
CA ASP A 284 28.79 -1.91 7.66
C ASP A 284 30.07 -2.06 8.51
N ASP A 285 30.38 -1.10 9.39
CA ASP A 285 31.56 -1.12 10.27
C ASP A 285 31.39 -2.16 11.40
N GLU A 286 32.17 -3.23 11.34
CA GLU A 286 32.12 -4.33 12.32
C GLU A 286 32.46 -3.89 13.74
N ILE A 287 33.31 -2.87 13.92
CA ILE A 287 33.69 -2.43 15.26
C ILE A 287 32.52 -1.69 15.91
N MET A 288 31.80 -0.84 15.16
CA MET A 288 30.58 -0.19 15.69
C MET A 288 29.48 -1.20 16.00
N ILE A 289 29.31 -2.22 15.16
CA ILE A 289 28.35 -3.31 15.42
C ILE A 289 28.76 -4.10 16.68
N SER A 290 30.06 -4.37 16.87
CA SER A 290 30.59 -5.02 18.07
C SER A 290 30.35 -4.19 19.34
N GLU A 291 30.56 -2.87 19.27
CA GLU A 291 30.22 -1.96 20.37
C GLU A 291 28.73 -1.99 20.71
N LEU A 292 27.86 -1.97 19.70
CA LEU A 292 26.41 -2.12 19.89
C LEU A 292 26.04 -3.47 20.54
N CYS A 293 26.68 -4.57 20.14
CA CYS A 293 26.50 -5.89 20.76
C CYS A 293 26.86 -5.87 22.25
N ARG A 294 27.97 -5.23 22.60
CA ARG A 294 28.42 -5.09 24.01
C ARG A 294 27.44 -4.23 24.82
N MET A 295 26.95 -3.13 24.26
CA MET A 295 25.92 -2.30 24.92
C MET A 295 24.64 -3.07 25.15
N LEU A 296 24.15 -3.77 24.12
CA LEU A 296 22.96 -4.59 24.23
C LEU A 296 23.14 -5.63 25.34
N PHE A 297 24.30 -6.30 25.40
CA PHE A 297 24.59 -7.27 26.45
C PHE A 297 24.59 -6.65 27.85
N ASN A 298 25.17 -5.45 28.02
CA ASN A 298 25.17 -4.74 29.29
C ASN A 298 23.75 -4.34 29.73
N ILE A 299 22.90 -3.87 28.81
CA ILE A 299 21.51 -3.53 29.11
C ILE A 299 20.71 -4.81 29.43
N TYR A 300 20.94 -5.85 28.62
CA TYR A 300 20.28 -7.14 28.72
C TYR A 300 20.42 -7.78 30.11
N THR A 301 21.59 -7.67 30.75
CA THR A 301 21.85 -8.26 32.06
C THR A 301 21.02 -7.65 33.19
N PHE A 302 20.56 -6.41 33.06
CA PHE A 302 19.78 -5.73 34.10
C PHE A 302 18.26 -5.84 33.88
N ILE A 303 17.83 -6.12 32.65
CA ILE A 303 16.40 -6.23 32.34
C ILE A 303 15.92 -7.65 32.73
N PRO A 304 14.88 -7.81 33.57
CA PRO A 304 14.43 -9.14 34.01
C PRO A 304 13.58 -9.86 32.95
N ALA A 305 12.72 -9.13 32.24
CA ALA A 305 11.81 -9.66 31.23
C ALA A 305 12.47 -9.64 29.83
N GLY A 306 11.70 -9.45 28.76
CA GLY A 306 12.21 -9.41 27.38
C GLY A 306 12.82 -8.06 26.97
N LEU A 307 13.61 -8.09 25.89
CA LEU A 307 14.04 -6.90 25.15
C LEU A 307 13.49 -6.99 23.73
N ILE A 308 13.04 -5.86 23.19
CA ILE A 308 12.66 -5.73 21.78
C ILE A 308 13.67 -4.78 21.14
N CYS A 309 14.34 -5.24 20.08
CA CYS A 309 15.36 -4.48 19.38
C CYS A 309 14.90 -4.24 17.93
N PHE A 310 14.72 -2.98 17.56
CA PHE A 310 14.36 -2.59 16.20
C PHE A 310 15.61 -2.19 15.42
N TYR A 311 15.68 -2.61 14.15
CA TYR A 311 16.77 -2.27 13.24
C TYR A 311 16.22 -1.58 12.00
N PRO A 312 16.97 -0.64 11.39
CA PRO A 312 16.53 0.06 10.17
C PRO A 312 16.32 -0.84 8.95
N SER A 313 16.94 -2.03 8.90
CA SER A 313 16.77 -2.97 7.78
C SER A 313 17.12 -4.41 8.17
N TYR A 314 16.54 -5.38 7.46
CA TYR A 314 16.90 -6.80 7.60
C TYR A 314 18.37 -7.08 7.29
N LYS A 315 18.98 -6.34 6.35
CA LYS A 315 20.41 -6.46 6.05
C LYS A 315 21.26 -6.11 7.28
N MET A 316 20.93 -5.01 7.96
CA MET A 316 21.64 -4.59 9.17
C MET A 316 21.40 -5.56 10.33
N LEU A 317 20.16 -6.04 10.50
CA LEU A 317 19.84 -7.07 11.49
C LEU A 317 20.66 -8.35 11.26
N ALA A 318 20.72 -8.84 10.02
CA ALA A 318 21.47 -10.05 9.68
C ALA A 318 22.95 -9.90 10.03
N LYS A 319 23.56 -8.76 9.68
CA LYS A 319 24.95 -8.46 10.00
C LYS A 319 25.19 -8.33 11.51
N PHE A 320 24.27 -7.69 12.24
CA PHE A 320 24.32 -7.63 13.69
C PHE A 320 24.29 -9.02 14.32
N VAL A 321 23.37 -9.89 13.88
CA VAL A 321 23.25 -11.27 14.36
C VAL A 321 24.51 -12.09 14.05
N GLU A 322 25.13 -11.87 12.89
CA GLU A 322 26.40 -12.49 12.53
C GLU A 322 27.51 -12.13 13.52
N VAL A 323 27.73 -10.83 13.78
CA VAL A 323 28.72 -10.34 14.75
C VAL A 323 28.40 -10.78 16.18
N LEU A 324 27.12 -10.84 16.54
CA LEU A 324 26.68 -11.32 17.86
C LEU A 324 26.98 -12.82 18.05
N LYS A 325 26.91 -13.61 16.98
CA LYS A 325 27.28 -15.03 17.00
C LYS A 325 28.80 -15.22 17.06
N THR A 326 29.57 -14.51 16.24
CA THR A 326 31.05 -14.63 16.22
C THR A 326 31.68 -14.17 17.53
N SER A 327 31.10 -13.19 18.21
CA SER A 327 31.54 -12.74 19.55
C SER A 327 31.20 -13.70 20.69
N GLY A 328 30.42 -14.76 20.44
CA GLY A 328 29.97 -15.71 21.47
C GLY A 328 28.96 -15.14 22.47
N LEU A 329 28.48 -13.90 22.27
CA LEU A 329 27.45 -13.30 23.11
C LEU A 329 26.05 -13.88 22.82
N PHE A 330 25.81 -14.31 21.58
CA PHE A 330 24.52 -14.90 21.18
C PHE A 330 24.13 -16.10 22.05
N SER A 331 25.06 -17.03 22.30
CA SER A 331 24.78 -18.23 23.11
C SER A 331 24.44 -17.86 24.56
N LYS A 332 25.13 -16.87 25.13
CA LYS A 332 24.88 -16.36 26.49
C LYS A 332 23.52 -15.69 26.62
N ILE A 333 23.13 -14.90 25.62
CA ILE A 333 21.80 -14.28 25.58
C ILE A 333 20.74 -15.38 25.46
N ASN A 334 20.89 -16.28 24.49
CA ASN A 334 19.87 -17.28 24.18
C ASN A 334 19.66 -18.34 25.28
N GLN A 335 20.63 -18.54 26.18
CA GLN A 335 20.47 -19.40 27.36
C GLN A 335 19.47 -18.83 28.38
N ASN A 336 19.51 -17.52 28.60
CA ASN A 336 18.73 -16.85 29.64
C ASN A 336 17.41 -16.29 29.08
N LYS A 337 17.42 -15.75 27.86
CA LYS A 337 16.21 -15.30 27.15
C LYS A 337 16.28 -15.73 25.70
N LYS A 338 15.29 -16.53 25.30
CA LYS A 338 15.23 -17.08 23.95
C LYS A 338 15.15 -15.95 22.92
N VAL A 339 16.10 -15.93 21.99
CA VAL A 339 16.10 -14.98 20.87
C VAL A 339 15.12 -15.50 19.81
N GLN A 340 14.15 -14.67 19.45
CA GLN A 340 13.22 -14.94 18.36
C GLN A 340 13.47 -13.93 17.24
N ASN A 341 13.80 -14.42 16.05
CA ASN A 341 13.89 -13.59 14.85
C ASN A 341 12.52 -13.65 14.17
N PHE A 342 11.90 -12.48 13.96
CA PHE A 342 10.67 -12.32 13.18
C PHE A 342 10.98 -11.92 11.75
#